data_AF-A0A835TG65-F1
#
_entry.id   AF-A0A835TG65-F1
#
_cell.length_a   1.000
_cell.length_b   1.000
_cell.length_c   1.000
_cell.angle_alpha   90.00
_cell.angle_beta   90.00
_cell.angle_gamma   90.00
#
_symmetry.space_group_name_H-M   'P 1'
#
loop_
_entity.id
_entity.type
_entity.pdbx_description
1 polymer ?
#
loop_
_entity_poly.entity_id
_entity_poly.type
_entity_poly.pdbx_seq_one_letter_code
_entity_poly.pdbx_strand_id
1 'polypeptide(L)'
;MTYFEDEDLEDIGLSGGESQLDWPAAGGPPPRYGSTWGPFHGSNAAIAIVSLAPGEDIVALGYLANFKGFKMKKGAMSQAAADAALARVTGALDYGGFDRADMVIEAVIEDIPLKQKIFADLEKACRPDAILSTNISTIDIELVGAKMAGGAAARRRLLGAHFFSPAHVMPLLEIVRTKDTGAQELLDTLALSAVIKKTPVVVGNCTGFAVNRVFFPYTIGGGWFNRE
;
A
#
# COMPACT_ATOMS: atom_id res chain seq x y z
N MET A 1 -6.52 2.10 -14.29
CA MET A 1 -7.72 2.95 -14.44
C MET A 1 -8.89 2.21 -13.80
N THR A 2 -9.29 2.66 -12.63
CA THR A 2 -10.66 2.46 -12.15
C THR A 2 -11.20 3.88 -12.04
N TYR A 3 -12.09 4.22 -12.96
CA TYR A 3 -12.77 5.51 -13.02
C TYR A 3 -13.53 5.74 -11.71
N PHE A 4 -13.42 6.94 -11.16
CA PHE A 4 -14.38 7.46 -10.19
C PHE A 4 -15.54 8.02 -11.01
N GLU A 5 -16.73 7.43 -10.88
CA GLU A 5 -17.98 8.11 -11.22
C GLU A 5 -18.61 8.60 -9.91
N ASP A 6 -19.10 9.84 -9.92
CA ASP A 6 -19.60 10.59 -8.76
C ASP A 6 -20.91 10.04 -8.15
N GLU A 7 -21.36 8.83 -8.51
CA GLU A 7 -22.68 8.28 -8.13
C GLU A 7 -22.67 7.21 -7.01
N ASP A 8 -21.51 6.74 -6.53
CA ASP A 8 -21.46 5.64 -5.53
C ASP A 8 -21.73 6.06 -4.06
N LEU A 9 -22.31 7.23 -3.82
CA LEU A 9 -22.52 7.77 -2.46
C LEU A 9 -23.88 7.46 -1.80
N GLU A 10 -24.79 6.74 -2.45
CA GLU A 10 -26.15 6.54 -1.88
C GLU A 10 -26.51 5.13 -1.37
N ASP A 11 -25.76 4.06 -1.63
CA ASP A 11 -26.17 2.71 -1.20
C ASP A 11 -25.18 2.03 -0.23
N ILE A 12 -25.15 2.50 1.02
CA ILE A 12 -24.54 1.75 2.14
C ILE A 12 -25.57 1.42 3.24
N GLY A 13 -26.51 0.56 2.87
CA GLY A 13 -27.35 -0.19 3.80
C GLY A 13 -26.52 -1.19 4.59
N LEU A 14 -26.10 -0.81 5.80
CA LEU A 14 -25.40 -1.67 6.76
C LEU A 14 -26.38 -2.61 7.48
N SER A 15 -26.16 -3.92 7.36
CA SER A 15 -26.41 -4.92 8.41
C SER A 15 -25.25 -5.93 8.28
N GLY A 16 -24.43 -6.22 9.28
CA GLY A 16 -24.73 -6.61 10.65
C GLY A 16 -24.40 -8.11 10.78
N GLY A 17 -23.18 -8.45 11.21
CA GLY A 17 -22.78 -9.85 11.44
C GLY A 17 -21.27 -10.06 11.52
N GLU A 18 -20.69 -9.93 12.71
CA GLU A 18 -19.33 -10.40 13.02
C GLU A 18 -19.27 -11.93 12.91
N SER A 19 -18.26 -12.47 12.21
CA SER A 19 -17.80 -13.84 12.42
C SER A 19 -16.31 -13.82 12.72
N GLN A 20 -16.00 -14.19 13.96
CA GLN A 20 -14.68 -14.25 14.54
C GLN A 20 -14.06 -15.61 14.15
N LEU A 21 -13.00 -15.60 13.33
CA LEU A 21 -12.19 -16.78 13.04
C LEU A 21 -10.97 -16.76 13.96
N ASP A 22 -10.96 -17.67 14.94
CA ASP A 22 -9.87 -17.86 15.90
C ASP A 22 -8.66 -18.54 15.24
N TRP A 23 -7.47 -17.94 15.40
CA TRP A 23 -6.19 -18.53 15.00
C TRP A 23 -5.55 -19.21 16.22
N PRO A 24 -5.04 -20.46 16.12
CA PRO A 24 -4.47 -21.15 17.27
C PRO A 24 -3.19 -20.46 17.76
N ALA A 25 -3.12 -20.25 19.07
CA ALA A 25 -1.97 -19.66 19.76
C ALA A 25 -0.73 -20.56 19.60
N ALA A 26 0.21 -20.17 18.73
CA ALA A 26 1.52 -20.80 18.65
C ALA A 26 2.42 -20.27 19.79
N GLY A 27 2.41 -21.00 20.90
CA GLY A 27 3.32 -20.79 22.03
C GLY A 27 4.72 -21.30 21.71
N GLY A 28 5.59 -20.39 21.26
CA GLY A 28 7.03 -20.60 21.19
C GLY A 28 7.74 -19.27 20.96
N PRO A 29 8.89 -18.99 21.61
CA PRO A 29 9.62 -17.76 21.35
C PRO A 29 10.09 -17.74 19.88
N PRO A 30 9.94 -16.61 19.16
CA PRO A 30 10.38 -16.52 17.77
C PRO A 30 11.89 -16.78 17.68
N PRO A 31 12.35 -17.45 16.61
CA PRO A 31 13.78 -17.68 16.40
C PRO A 31 14.50 -16.34 16.30
N ARG A 32 15.53 -16.15 17.15
CA ARG A 32 16.39 -14.97 17.13
C ARG A 32 17.34 -15.06 15.93
N TYR A 33 16.92 -14.53 14.79
CA TYR A 33 17.85 -14.10 13.75
C TYR A 33 18.14 -12.63 13.97
N GLY A 34 19.43 -12.28 14.03
CA GLY A 34 19.91 -10.95 14.40
C GLY A 34 19.41 -9.85 13.46
N SER A 35 18.32 -9.18 13.86
CA SER A 35 17.86 -7.94 13.30
C SER A 35 18.34 -6.78 14.18
N THR A 36 19.08 -5.83 13.61
CA THR A 36 19.28 -4.51 14.22
C THR A 36 17.99 -3.68 14.24
N TRP A 37 16.92 -4.18 13.61
CA TRP A 37 15.57 -3.69 13.77
C TRP A 37 15.07 -4.07 15.16
N GLY A 38 14.98 -3.07 16.04
CA GLY A 38 14.11 -3.15 17.20
C GLY A 38 12.66 -3.40 16.75
N PRO A 39 11.78 -3.87 17.63
CA PRO A 39 10.36 -4.04 17.32
C PRO A 39 9.82 -2.78 16.62
N PHE A 40 8.99 -2.93 15.60
CA PHE A 40 8.09 -1.86 15.17
C PHE A 40 7.20 -1.52 16.38
N HIS A 41 7.66 -0.60 17.21
CA HIS A 41 7.02 -0.23 18.47
C HIS A 41 5.79 0.60 18.15
N GLY A 42 4.66 -0.08 17.98
CA GLY A 42 3.34 0.55 17.96
C GLY A 42 3.02 1.36 16.70
N SER A 43 1.76 1.73 16.62
CA SER A 43 0.99 2.31 15.51
C SER A 43 1.43 3.72 15.04
N ASN A 44 2.72 4.05 15.16
CA ASN A 44 3.31 5.38 14.91
C ASN A 44 4.17 5.41 13.64
N ALA A 45 3.72 4.76 12.56
CA ALA A 45 4.30 5.03 11.25
C ALA A 45 4.05 6.51 10.88
N ALA A 46 5.12 7.27 10.67
CA ALA A 46 5.05 8.57 10.03
C ALA A 46 4.83 8.34 8.53
N ILE A 47 3.86 9.01 7.93
CA ILE A 47 3.51 8.84 6.52
C ILE A 47 3.90 10.14 5.82
N ALA A 48 4.96 10.11 5.02
CA ALA A 48 5.24 11.18 4.08
C ALA A 48 4.40 10.95 2.82
N ILE A 49 3.62 11.97 2.42
CA ILE A 49 2.93 11.97 1.13
C ILE A 49 3.70 12.92 0.22
N VAL A 50 4.21 12.40 -0.88
CA VAL A 50 4.85 13.21 -1.91
C VAL A 50 3.98 13.23 -3.14
N SER A 51 3.60 14.43 -3.57
CA SER A 51 3.11 14.63 -4.93
C SER A 51 4.16 15.39 -5.73
N LEU A 52 4.40 14.92 -6.95
CA LEU A 52 5.28 15.58 -7.91
C LEU A 52 4.55 16.69 -8.70
N ALA A 53 3.25 16.90 -8.44
CA ALA A 53 2.46 17.98 -9.01
C ALA A 53 1.99 18.95 -7.89
N PRO A 54 2.34 20.25 -7.96
CA PRO A 54 1.90 21.24 -6.99
C PRO A 54 0.38 21.26 -6.85
N GLY A 55 -0.14 21.11 -5.63
CA GLY A 55 -1.57 21.19 -5.31
C GLY A 55 -2.25 19.84 -5.09
N GLU A 56 -1.70 18.74 -5.59
CA GLU A 56 -2.23 17.39 -5.30
C GLU A 56 -1.91 16.93 -3.87
N ASP A 57 -0.78 17.38 -3.32
CA ASP A 57 -0.41 17.19 -1.91
C ASP A 57 -1.44 17.84 -0.98
N ILE A 58 -1.90 19.05 -1.33
CA ILE A 58 -2.95 19.78 -0.62
C ILE A 58 -4.28 19.01 -0.71
N VAL A 59 -4.61 18.44 -1.87
CA VAL A 59 -5.81 17.61 -2.05
C VAL A 59 -5.76 16.35 -1.19
N ALA A 60 -4.62 15.65 -1.16
CA ALA A 60 -4.44 14.44 -0.35
C ALA A 60 -4.57 14.75 1.16
N LEU A 61 -3.95 15.84 1.62
CA LEU A 61 -4.08 16.31 3.00
C LEU A 61 -5.52 16.74 3.32
N GLY A 62 -6.18 17.42 2.38
CA GLY A 62 -7.59 17.82 2.49
C GLY A 62 -8.54 16.62 2.59
N TYR A 63 -8.31 15.57 1.80
CA TYR A 63 -9.06 14.32 1.87
C TYR A 63 -8.91 13.65 3.24
N LEU A 64 -7.69 13.59 3.78
CA LEU A 64 -7.43 13.04 5.11
C LEU A 64 -8.11 13.85 6.22
N ALA A 65 -8.10 15.17 6.13
CA ALA A 65 -8.79 16.06 7.07
C ALA A 65 -10.31 15.84 7.04
N ASN A 66 -10.90 15.77 5.85
CA ASN A 66 -12.33 15.52 5.66
C ASN A 66 -12.77 14.14 6.16
N PHE A 67 -12.00 13.09 5.85
CA PHE A 67 -12.29 11.73 6.31
C PHE A 67 -12.30 11.63 7.85
N LYS A 68 -11.34 12.27 8.51
CA LYS A 68 -11.30 12.32 9.98
C LYS A 68 -12.46 13.14 10.54
N GLY A 69 -12.77 14.29 9.92
CA GLY A 69 -13.97 15.09 10.24
C GLY A 69 -15.26 14.27 10.20
N PHE A 70 -15.39 13.40 9.20
CA PHE A 70 -16.50 12.45 9.10
C PHE A 70 -16.51 11.41 10.22
N LYS A 71 -15.35 10.81 10.56
CA LYS A 71 -15.25 9.86 11.68
C LYS A 71 -15.51 10.49 13.04
N MET A 72 -15.11 11.74 13.25
CA MET A 72 -15.45 12.52 14.46
C MET A 72 -16.94 12.78 14.56
N LYS A 73 -17.60 13.18 13.46
CA LYS A 73 -19.06 13.35 13.41
C LYS A 73 -19.83 12.07 13.70
N LYS A 74 -19.28 10.91 13.31
CA LYS A 74 -19.82 9.57 13.63
C LYS A 74 -19.44 9.07 15.05
N GLY A 75 -18.76 9.87 15.88
CA GLY A 75 -18.34 9.48 17.23
C GLY A 75 -17.24 8.40 17.29
N ALA A 76 -16.65 8.05 16.15
CA ALA A 76 -15.67 6.96 16.03
C ALA A 76 -14.22 7.39 16.29
N MET A 77 -13.97 8.68 16.56
CA MET A 77 -12.63 9.24 16.80
C MET A 77 -12.72 10.55 17.61
N SER A 78 -11.79 10.78 18.54
CA SER A 78 -11.67 12.06 19.26
C SER A 78 -10.84 13.08 18.48
N GLN A 79 -11.06 14.37 18.75
CA GLN A 79 -10.28 15.46 18.13
C GLN A 79 -8.77 15.30 18.33
N ALA A 80 -8.35 15.00 19.58
CA ALA A 80 -6.94 14.78 19.89
C ALA A 80 -6.32 13.62 19.09
N ALA A 81 -7.08 12.54 18.84
CA ALA A 81 -6.62 11.44 18.00
C ALA A 81 -6.53 11.83 16.52
N ALA A 82 -7.46 12.64 16.03
CA ALA A 82 -7.45 13.15 14.66
C ALA A 82 -6.23 14.06 14.40
N ASP A 83 -5.97 14.99 15.33
CA ASP A 83 -4.85 15.94 15.29
C ASP A 83 -3.51 15.21 15.37
N ALA A 84 -3.36 14.29 16.33
CA ALA A 84 -2.16 13.47 16.46
C ALA A 84 -1.87 12.63 15.21
N ALA A 85 -2.91 12.14 14.53
CA ALA A 85 -2.77 11.43 13.27
C ALA A 85 -2.46 12.36 12.10
N LEU A 86 -2.83 13.65 12.14
CA LEU A 86 -2.55 14.61 11.07
C LEU A 86 -1.12 15.13 11.18
N ALA A 87 -0.63 15.34 12.39
CA ALA A 87 0.75 15.73 12.66
C ALA A 87 1.80 14.71 12.16
N ARG A 88 1.40 13.47 11.88
CA ARG A 88 2.25 12.43 11.29
C ARG A 88 2.31 12.43 9.77
N VAL A 89 1.49 13.28 9.14
CA VAL A 89 1.43 13.39 7.69
C VAL A 89 2.13 14.67 7.28
N THR A 90 3.14 14.53 6.43
CA THR A 90 3.87 15.67 5.87
C THR A 90 3.79 15.61 4.35
N GLY A 91 3.35 16.72 3.76
CA GLY A 91 3.38 16.92 2.32
C GLY A 91 4.75 17.42 1.88
N ALA A 92 5.25 16.92 0.74
CA ALA A 92 6.43 17.45 0.08
C ALA A 92 6.30 17.40 -1.44
N LEU A 93 7.08 18.22 -2.13
CA LEU A 93 7.14 18.34 -3.60
C LEU A 93 8.44 17.79 -4.19
N ASP A 94 9.34 17.31 -3.33
CA ASP A 94 10.60 16.68 -3.69
C ASP A 94 10.86 15.45 -2.79
N TYR A 95 11.98 14.77 -3.02
CA TYR A 95 12.39 13.59 -2.25
C TYR A 95 13.10 13.93 -0.92
N GLY A 96 13.03 15.19 -0.46
CA GLY A 96 13.64 15.61 0.80
C GLY A 96 13.12 14.78 1.99
N GLY A 97 14.03 14.18 2.75
CA GLY A 97 13.70 13.35 3.91
C GLY A 97 13.48 11.86 3.62
N PHE A 98 13.58 11.43 2.35
CA PHE A 98 13.46 10.02 1.95
C PHE A 98 14.63 9.15 2.44
N ASP A 99 15.75 9.79 2.79
CA ASP A 99 16.90 9.20 3.47
C ASP A 99 16.55 8.66 4.87
N ARG A 100 15.36 8.99 5.40
CA ARG A 100 14.86 8.48 6.68
C ARG A 100 13.71 7.48 6.52
N ALA A 101 13.20 7.27 5.31
CA ALA A 101 12.08 6.37 5.07
C ALA A 101 12.49 4.91 5.22
N ASP A 102 11.69 4.13 5.94
CA ASP A 102 11.84 2.67 6.02
C ASP A 102 11.16 1.96 4.84
N MET A 103 10.05 2.53 4.36
CA MET A 103 9.30 2.04 3.20
C MET A 103 8.69 3.21 2.41
N VAL A 104 8.72 3.11 1.09
CA VAL A 104 8.06 4.03 0.15
C VAL A 104 7.01 3.26 -0.65
N ILE A 105 5.80 3.81 -0.78
CA ILE A 105 4.72 3.26 -1.62
C ILE A 105 4.45 4.25 -2.75
N GLU A 106 4.80 3.88 -3.96
CA GLU A 106 4.51 4.62 -5.18
C GLU A 106 3.05 4.37 -5.62
N ALA A 107 2.28 5.44 -5.80
CA ALA A 107 0.86 5.38 -6.18
C ALA A 107 0.48 6.43 -7.24
N VAL A 108 1.39 6.72 -8.17
CA VAL A 108 1.14 7.56 -9.35
C VAL A 108 0.40 6.78 -10.44
N ILE A 109 -0.06 7.52 -11.45
CA ILE A 109 -0.73 6.97 -12.63
C ILE A 109 0.05 5.81 -13.28
N GLU A 110 -0.68 4.93 -13.96
CA GLU A 110 -0.15 3.74 -14.64
C GLU A 110 0.61 4.13 -15.93
N ASP A 111 1.80 4.72 -15.78
CA ASP A 111 2.73 5.05 -16.87
C ASP A 111 4.12 4.44 -16.61
N ILE A 112 4.57 3.54 -17.50
CA ILE A 112 5.83 2.79 -17.32
C ILE A 112 7.05 3.72 -17.29
N PRO A 113 7.25 4.62 -18.26
CA PRO A 113 8.40 5.53 -18.25
C PRO A 113 8.49 6.39 -16.98
N LEU A 114 7.35 6.92 -16.52
CA LEU A 114 7.27 7.70 -15.29
C LEU A 114 7.64 6.87 -14.08
N LYS A 115 7.05 5.69 -13.90
CA LYS A 115 7.37 4.80 -12.77
C LYS A 115 8.83 4.37 -12.79
N GLN A 116 9.38 4.01 -13.95
CA GLN A 116 10.80 3.69 -14.09
C GLN A 116 11.70 4.85 -13.66
N LYS A 117 11.35 6.08 -14.03
CA LYS A 117 12.08 7.28 -13.59
C LYS A 117 11.97 7.45 -12.06
N ILE A 118 10.76 7.33 -11.50
CA ILE A 118 10.53 7.44 -10.05
C ILE A 118 11.38 6.42 -9.30
N PHE A 119 11.38 5.15 -9.69
CA PHE A 119 12.17 4.12 -8.99
C PHE A 119 13.68 4.33 -9.12
N ALA A 120 14.17 4.87 -10.25
CA ALA A 120 15.56 5.26 -10.40
C ALA A 120 15.96 6.47 -9.53
N ASP A 121 15.02 7.38 -9.26
CA ASP A 121 15.23 8.52 -8.37
C ASP A 121 15.13 8.11 -6.88
N LEU A 122 14.12 7.30 -6.53
CA LEU A 122 13.95 6.70 -5.19
C LEU A 122 15.14 5.84 -4.80
N GLU A 123 15.74 5.15 -5.76
CA GLU A 123 16.94 4.35 -5.51
C GLU A 123 18.07 5.20 -4.91
N LYS A 124 18.21 6.45 -5.38
CA LYS A 124 19.26 7.39 -4.95
C LYS A 124 18.87 8.16 -3.70
N ALA A 125 17.58 8.49 -3.55
CA ALA A 125 17.09 9.33 -2.46
C ALA A 125 16.90 8.55 -1.15
N CYS A 126 16.56 7.26 -1.23
CA CYS A 126 16.31 6.43 -0.05
C CYS A 126 17.59 5.74 0.44
N ARG A 127 17.55 5.29 1.70
CA ARG A 127 18.60 4.40 2.23
C ARG A 127 18.68 3.08 1.44
N PRO A 128 19.85 2.43 1.40
CA PRO A 128 20.01 1.13 0.74
C PRO A 128 19.13 0.01 1.29
N ASP A 129 18.64 0.15 2.53
CA ASP A 129 17.79 -0.81 3.22
C ASP A 129 16.29 -0.44 3.18
N ALA A 130 15.92 0.69 2.59
CA ALA A 130 14.52 1.12 2.50
C ALA A 130 13.76 0.31 1.44
N ILE A 131 12.59 -0.20 1.82
CA ILE A 131 11.69 -0.93 0.93
C ILE A 131 11.09 0.04 -0.09
N LEU A 132 11.22 -0.26 -1.37
CA LEU A 132 10.56 0.46 -2.45
C LEU A 132 9.40 -0.39 -2.95
N SER A 133 8.19 0.15 -2.88
CA SER A 133 6.99 -0.57 -3.30
C SER A 133 6.11 0.26 -4.22
N THR A 134 5.29 -0.42 -5.01
CA THR A 134 4.30 0.21 -5.89
C THR A 134 2.90 -0.34 -5.61
N ASN A 135 1.90 0.54 -5.61
CA ASN A 135 0.47 0.21 -5.53
C ASN A 135 -0.13 -0.13 -6.91
N ILE A 136 0.68 -0.68 -7.80
CA ILE A 136 0.32 -1.03 -9.16
C ILE A 136 -0.71 -2.15 -9.19
N SER A 137 -1.50 -2.26 -10.26
CA SER A 137 -2.55 -3.29 -10.36
C SER A 137 -2.43 -4.19 -11.61
N THR A 138 -1.76 -3.70 -12.65
CA THR A 138 -1.74 -4.36 -13.97
C THR A 138 -0.36 -4.45 -14.61
N ILE A 139 0.54 -3.52 -14.31
CA ILE A 139 1.89 -3.47 -14.89
C ILE A 139 2.82 -4.42 -14.15
N ASP A 140 3.70 -5.06 -14.90
CA ASP A 140 4.77 -5.93 -14.39
C ASP A 140 5.78 -5.12 -13.56
N ILE A 141 5.97 -5.52 -12.30
CA ILE A 141 6.87 -4.85 -11.35
C ILE A 141 8.35 -4.95 -11.78
N GLU A 142 8.73 -6.00 -12.52
CA GLU A 142 10.08 -6.10 -13.08
C GLU A 142 10.34 -5.02 -14.13
N LEU A 143 9.32 -4.61 -14.90
CA LEU A 143 9.43 -3.49 -15.83
C LEU A 143 9.58 -2.16 -15.08
N VAL A 144 8.91 -1.99 -13.95
CA VAL A 144 9.03 -0.79 -13.11
C VAL A 144 10.47 -0.64 -12.59
N GLY A 145 11.07 -1.73 -12.11
CA GLY A 145 12.44 -1.75 -11.60
C GLY A 145 13.54 -1.76 -12.66
N ALA A 146 13.21 -1.83 -13.95
CA ALA A 146 14.19 -2.09 -15.02
C ALA A 146 15.25 -0.98 -15.21
N LYS A 147 14.98 0.24 -14.72
CA LYS A 147 15.89 1.38 -14.81
C LYS A 147 16.67 1.67 -13.52
N MET A 148 16.54 0.81 -12.51
CA MET A 148 17.34 0.92 -11.28
C MET A 148 18.81 0.57 -11.57
N ALA A 149 19.71 1.48 -11.23
CA ALA A 149 21.14 1.42 -11.54
C ALA A 149 21.85 0.27 -10.82
N GLY A 150 21.44 -0.07 -9.59
CA GLY A 150 21.98 -1.16 -8.79
C GLY A 150 21.49 -2.55 -9.20
N GLY A 151 20.71 -2.67 -10.28
CA GLY A 151 20.36 -3.94 -10.89
C GLY A 151 19.65 -4.89 -9.93
N ALA A 152 20.08 -6.16 -9.86
CA ALA A 152 19.46 -7.15 -8.99
C ALA A 152 19.59 -6.79 -7.50
N ALA A 153 20.73 -6.23 -7.07
CA ALA A 153 20.95 -5.87 -5.67
C ALA A 153 19.96 -4.80 -5.19
N ALA A 154 19.74 -3.77 -6.00
CA ALA A 154 18.74 -2.74 -5.70
C ALA A 154 17.30 -3.24 -5.88
N ARG A 155 17.05 -4.19 -6.78
CA ARG A 155 15.71 -4.80 -6.94
C ARG A 155 15.35 -5.79 -5.81
N ARG A 156 16.28 -6.16 -4.93
CA ARG A 156 15.95 -6.96 -3.73
C ARG A 156 14.96 -6.27 -2.80
N ARG A 157 15.01 -4.95 -2.73
CA ARG A 157 14.08 -4.13 -1.94
C ARG A 157 12.89 -3.61 -2.74
N LEU A 158 12.65 -4.14 -3.94
CA LEU A 158 11.50 -3.81 -4.79
C LEU A 158 10.40 -4.87 -4.63
N LEU A 159 9.16 -4.43 -4.37
CA LEU A 159 7.97 -5.30 -4.32
C LEU A 159 6.68 -4.54 -4.67
N GLY A 160 5.57 -5.24 -4.85
CA GLY A 160 4.25 -4.64 -4.96
C GLY A 160 3.55 -4.61 -3.60
N ALA A 161 2.91 -3.50 -3.29
CA ALA A 161 2.04 -3.34 -2.12
C ALA A 161 0.68 -2.84 -2.63
N HIS A 162 -0.11 -3.76 -3.19
CA HIS A 162 -1.36 -3.44 -3.87
C HIS A 162 -2.53 -3.39 -2.88
N PHE A 163 -2.98 -2.17 -2.60
CA PHE A 163 -4.14 -1.83 -1.80
C PHE A 163 -5.39 -1.78 -2.66
N PHE A 164 -6.48 -2.34 -2.14
CA PHE A 164 -7.79 -2.28 -2.78
C PHE A 164 -8.50 -0.98 -2.42
N SER A 165 -9.09 -0.31 -3.41
CA SER A 165 -9.84 0.92 -3.17
C SER A 165 -11.24 0.61 -2.60
N PRO A 166 -11.71 1.34 -1.56
CA PRO A 166 -10.99 2.37 -0.81
C PRO A 166 -9.96 1.79 0.18
N ALA A 167 -8.71 2.25 0.10
CA ALA A 167 -7.59 1.65 0.85
C ALA A 167 -7.73 1.73 2.38
N HIS A 168 -8.54 2.63 2.93
CA HIS A 168 -8.79 2.74 4.37
C HIS A 168 -9.92 1.83 4.87
N VAL A 169 -10.74 1.29 3.95
CA VAL A 169 -11.85 0.38 4.25
C VAL A 169 -11.47 -1.06 3.94
N MET A 170 -10.90 -1.30 2.76
CA MET A 170 -10.67 -2.66 2.27
C MET A 170 -9.60 -3.38 3.09
N PRO A 171 -9.88 -4.59 3.61
CA PRO A 171 -8.95 -5.29 4.49
C PRO A 171 -7.75 -5.88 3.74
N LEU A 172 -7.93 -6.22 2.47
CA LEU A 172 -6.94 -6.97 1.69
C LEU A 172 -5.74 -6.11 1.26
N LEU A 173 -4.55 -6.69 1.33
CA LEU A 173 -3.31 -6.17 0.75
C LEU A 173 -2.60 -7.29 -0.02
N GLU A 174 -2.38 -7.11 -1.32
CA GLU A 174 -1.56 -8.03 -2.11
C GLU A 174 -0.09 -7.59 -2.03
N ILE A 175 0.74 -8.45 -1.43
CA ILE A 175 2.20 -8.28 -1.40
C ILE A 175 2.79 -9.07 -2.56
N VAL A 176 3.25 -8.36 -3.59
CA VAL A 176 3.69 -8.97 -4.84
C VAL A 176 5.20 -9.08 -4.88
N ARG A 177 5.71 -10.32 -4.90
CA ARG A 177 7.15 -10.57 -4.98
C ARG A 177 7.61 -10.70 -6.43
N THR A 178 8.71 -10.04 -6.75
CA THR A 178 9.47 -10.27 -7.99
C THR A 178 10.42 -11.44 -7.81
N LYS A 179 11.16 -11.82 -8.87
CA LYS A 179 12.25 -12.81 -8.77
C LYS A 179 13.39 -12.36 -7.86
N ASP A 180 13.62 -11.06 -7.78
CA ASP A 180 14.76 -10.48 -7.06
C ASP A 180 14.41 -10.11 -5.62
N THR A 181 13.12 -9.94 -5.29
CA THR A 181 12.63 -9.50 -3.97
C THR A 181 13.21 -10.35 -2.85
N GLY A 182 13.85 -9.70 -1.88
CA GLY A 182 14.48 -10.36 -0.74
C GLY A 182 13.47 -10.83 0.30
N ALA A 183 13.86 -11.87 1.04
CA ALA A 183 13.02 -12.45 2.07
C ALA A 183 12.77 -11.50 3.25
N GLN A 184 13.76 -10.66 3.58
CA GLN A 184 13.64 -9.70 4.68
C GLN A 184 12.60 -8.64 4.36
N GLU A 185 12.63 -8.10 3.13
CA GLU A 185 11.73 -7.05 2.68
C GLU A 185 10.27 -7.56 2.58
N LEU A 186 10.09 -8.84 2.26
CA LEU A 186 8.78 -9.50 2.37
C LEU A 186 8.29 -9.64 3.82
N LEU A 187 9.17 -10.06 4.74
CA LEU A 187 8.83 -10.20 6.16
C LEU A 187 8.49 -8.85 6.79
N ASP A 188 9.24 -7.81 6.47
CA ASP A 188 9.00 -6.46 6.98
C ASP A 188 7.70 -5.89 6.42
N THR A 189 7.37 -6.16 5.15
CA THR A 189 6.08 -5.76 4.57
C THR A 189 4.91 -6.52 5.21
N LEU A 190 5.08 -7.80 5.52
CA LEU A 190 4.10 -8.58 6.28
C LEU A 190 3.90 -8.02 7.70
N ALA A 191 4.99 -7.67 8.39
CA ALA A 191 4.92 -7.05 9.71
C ALA A 191 4.20 -5.70 9.66
N LEU A 192 4.52 -4.86 8.65
CA LEU A 192 3.82 -3.60 8.42
C LEU A 192 2.32 -3.83 8.21
N SER A 193 1.93 -4.82 7.39
CA SER A 193 0.53 -5.11 7.11
C SER A 193 -0.28 -5.40 8.37
N ALA A 194 0.30 -6.10 9.35
CA ALA A 194 -0.32 -6.34 10.65
C ALA A 194 -0.48 -5.04 11.46
N VAL A 195 0.54 -4.17 11.46
CA VAL A 195 0.50 -2.87 12.14
C VAL A 195 -0.61 -1.97 11.56
N ILE A 196 -0.76 -1.95 10.24
CA ILE A 196 -1.80 -1.17 9.54
C ILE A 196 -3.15 -1.91 9.43
N LYS A 197 -3.28 -3.06 10.11
CA LYS A 197 -4.51 -3.88 10.17
C LYS A 197 -5.05 -4.28 8.80
N LYS A 198 -4.14 -4.66 7.90
CA LYS A 198 -4.46 -5.31 6.63
C LYS A 198 -4.30 -6.82 6.75
N THR A 199 -5.03 -7.54 5.91
CA THR A 199 -4.89 -8.97 5.69
C THR A 199 -3.97 -9.16 4.48
N PRO A 200 -2.70 -9.52 4.67
CA PRO A 200 -1.77 -9.68 3.56
C PRO A 200 -2.00 -11.01 2.83
N VAL A 201 -1.80 -10.99 1.51
CA VAL A 201 -1.64 -12.20 0.69
C VAL A 201 -0.37 -12.03 -0.14
N VAL A 202 0.57 -12.97 -0.01
CA VAL A 202 1.81 -12.96 -0.80
C VAL A 202 1.56 -13.65 -2.13
N VAL A 203 1.80 -12.94 -3.23
CA VAL A 203 1.58 -13.44 -4.59
C VAL A 203 2.84 -13.27 -5.44
N GLY A 204 2.97 -14.10 -6.48
CA GLY A 204 4.01 -13.92 -7.49
C GLY A 204 3.65 -12.79 -8.45
N ASN A 205 4.65 -12.10 -8.98
CA ASN A 205 4.47 -11.10 -10.01
C ASN A 205 3.86 -11.71 -11.29
N CYS A 206 2.64 -11.31 -11.61
CA CYS A 206 1.94 -11.67 -12.83
C CYS A 206 0.87 -10.60 -13.15
N THR A 207 0.48 -10.47 -14.42
CA THR A 207 -0.56 -9.51 -14.82
C THR A 207 -1.87 -9.80 -14.08
N GLY A 208 -2.38 -8.78 -13.37
CA GLY A 208 -3.61 -8.88 -12.58
C GLY A 208 -3.48 -9.68 -11.27
N PHE A 209 -2.25 -10.01 -10.84
CA PHE A 209 -1.95 -10.69 -9.57
C PHE A 209 -2.88 -11.88 -9.27
N ALA A 210 -3.39 -12.01 -8.03
CA ALA A 210 -4.32 -13.08 -7.69
C ALA A 210 -5.76 -12.65 -7.88
N VAL A 211 -6.17 -11.51 -7.31
CA VAL A 211 -7.60 -11.12 -7.30
C VAL A 211 -8.10 -10.78 -8.69
N ASN A 212 -7.45 -9.85 -9.39
CA ASN A 212 -7.92 -9.43 -10.71
C ASN A 212 -7.87 -10.59 -11.73
N ARG A 213 -6.88 -11.49 -11.60
CA ARG A 213 -6.76 -12.69 -12.42
C ARG A 213 -7.92 -13.66 -12.26
N VAL A 214 -8.48 -13.79 -11.05
CA VAL A 214 -9.67 -14.61 -10.79
C VAL A 214 -10.96 -13.85 -11.14
N PHE A 215 -10.99 -12.55 -10.89
CA PHE A 215 -12.18 -11.72 -11.04
C PHE A 215 -12.53 -11.42 -12.52
N PHE A 216 -11.56 -11.07 -13.37
CA PHE A 216 -11.85 -10.70 -14.77
C PHE A 216 -12.53 -11.82 -15.59
N PRO A 217 -12.13 -13.10 -15.49
CA PRO A 217 -12.86 -14.18 -16.15
C PRO A 217 -14.30 -14.37 -15.64
N TYR A 218 -14.54 -14.11 -14.34
CA TYR A 218 -15.86 -14.25 -13.72
C TYR A 218 -16.85 -13.21 -14.26
N THR A 219 -16.42 -11.96 -14.42
CA THR A 219 -17.28 -10.88 -14.94
C THR A 219 -17.62 -11.07 -16.41
N ILE A 220 -16.67 -11.58 -17.22
CA ILE A 220 -16.92 -11.93 -18.62
C ILE A 220 -17.97 -13.04 -18.71
N GLY A 221 -17.93 -14.05 -17.83
CA GLY A 221 -18.94 -15.12 -17.75
C GLY A 221 -20.35 -14.62 -17.39
N GLY A 222 -20.47 -13.68 -16.46
CA GLY A 222 -21.76 -13.08 -16.08
C GLY A 222 -22.43 -12.27 -17.19
N GLY A 223 -21.64 -11.64 -18.07
CA GLY A 223 -22.14 -10.92 -19.25
C GLY A 223 -22.81 -11.82 -20.31
N TRP A 224 -22.61 -13.14 -20.26
CA TRP A 224 -23.35 -14.09 -21.10
C TRP A 224 -24.75 -14.41 -20.57
N PHE A 225 -24.97 -14.33 -19.25
CA PHE A 225 -26.27 -14.61 -18.64
C PHE A 225 -27.24 -13.42 -18.71
N ASN A 226 -26.74 -12.18 -18.80
CA ASN A 226 -27.57 -10.96 -18.84
C ASN A 226 -27.90 -10.48 -20.27
N ARG A 227 -27.74 -11.34 -21.29
CA ARG A 227 -28.20 -11.07 -22.67
C ARG A 227 -29.41 -11.94 -22.99
N GLU A 228 -30.55 -11.61 -22.42
CA GLU A 228 -31.88 -12.03 -22.87
C GLU A 228 -32.83 -10.82 -22.91
#